data_AF-A0A3M1T9B7-F1
#
_entry.id   AF-A0A3M1T9B7-F1
#
_cell.length_a   1.000
_cell.length_b   1.000
_cell.length_c   1.000
_cell.angle_alpha   90.00
_cell.angle_beta   90.00
_cell.angle_gamma   90.00
#
_symmetry.space_group_name_H-M   'P 1'
#
loop_
_entity.id
_entity.type
_entity.pdbx_description
1 polymer ?
#
loop_
_entity_poly.entity_id
_entity_poly.type
_entity_poly.pdbx_seq_one_letter_code
_entity_poly.pdbx_strand_id
1 'polypeptide(L)'
;MPLSQRALVVGFAFALTLVIFELVRKRRLREEYSWLWLLFGAGVLCVSFLPFSWMKAIARALGSETPTAVIYFVGFIALILICLQFSVRLSRITEQIKNLGQQLALLEAERDASSAPPDEDGPEPQG
;
A
#
# COMPACT_ATOMS: atom_id res chain seq x y z
N MET A 1 20.81 20.86 21.94
CA MET A 1 20.63 19.45 21.51
C MET A 1 21.87 19.05 20.71
N PRO A 2 22.58 17.97 21.10
CA PRO A 2 23.87 17.61 20.52
C PRO A 2 23.72 17.25 19.04
N LEU A 3 24.64 17.74 18.19
CA LEU A 3 24.55 17.63 16.71
C LEU A 3 24.45 16.17 16.22
N SER A 4 24.94 15.21 17.01
CA SER A 4 24.87 13.78 16.72
C SER A 4 23.43 13.24 16.62
N GLN A 5 22.52 13.72 17.48
CA GLN A 5 21.10 13.33 17.44
C GLN A 5 20.42 13.89 16.18
N ARG A 6 20.78 15.12 15.78
CA ARG A 6 20.23 15.75 14.58
C ARG A 6 20.65 15.02 13.31
N ALA A 7 21.92 14.60 13.21
CA ALA A 7 22.43 13.86 12.05
C ALA A 7 21.76 12.47 11.90
N LEU A 8 21.54 11.76 13.02
CA LEU A 8 20.82 10.48 13.00
C LEU A 8 19.36 10.66 12.58
N VAL A 9 18.67 11.67 13.12
CA VAL A 9 17.27 11.95 12.75
C VAL A 9 17.16 12.33 11.27
N VAL A 10 18.07 13.17 10.75
CA VAL A 10 18.09 13.55 9.33
C VAL A 10 18.42 12.36 8.45
N GLY A 11 19.41 11.54 8.81
CA GLY A 11 19.78 10.34 8.06
C GLY A 11 18.65 9.31 8.02
N PHE A 12 18.00 9.06 9.16
CA PHE A 12 16.85 8.17 9.24
C PHE A 12 15.65 8.70 8.44
N ALA A 13 15.35 9.99 8.55
CA ALA A 13 14.29 10.63 7.78
C ALA A 13 14.57 10.58 6.26
N PHE A 14 15.82 10.76 5.84
CA PHE A 14 16.22 10.68 4.45
C PHE A 14 16.14 9.25 3.90
N ALA A 15 16.64 8.26 4.66
CA ALA A 15 16.53 6.85 4.30
C ALA A 15 15.06 6.41 4.21
N LEU A 16 14.22 6.81 5.17
CA LEU A 16 12.79 6.51 5.17
C LEU A 16 12.09 7.17 3.98
N THR A 17 12.45 8.41 3.64
CA THR A 17 11.95 9.12 2.45
C THR A 17 12.35 8.41 1.16
N LEU A 18 13.60 7.94 1.04
CA LEU A 18 14.07 7.19 -0.13
C LEU A 18 13.34 5.85 -0.28
N VAL A 19 13.13 5.12 0.82
CA VAL A 19 12.36 3.88 0.84
C VAL A 19 10.93 4.15 0.36
N ILE A 20 10.25 5.16 0.93
CA ILE A 20 8.90 5.55 0.51
C ILE A 20 8.89 5.94 -0.97
N PHE A 21 9.85 6.73 -1.44
CA PHE A 21 9.97 7.15 -2.83
C PHE A 21 10.18 5.97 -3.78
N GLU A 22 11.01 4.99 -3.40
CA GLU A 22 11.26 3.79 -4.19
C GLU A 22 10.02 2.88 -4.23
N LEU A 23 9.28 2.77 -3.11
CA LEU A 23 8.02 2.05 -3.02
C LEU A 23 6.91 2.69 -3.88
N VAL A 24 6.86 4.03 -3.90
CA VAL A 24 5.95 4.79 -4.77
C VAL A 24 6.33 4.63 -6.24
N ARG A 25 7.63 4.71 -6.55
CA ARG A 25 8.16 4.59 -7.93
C ARG A 25 8.01 3.18 -8.51
N LYS A 26 8.04 2.13 -7.68
CA LYS A 26 7.89 0.73 -8.11
C LYS A 26 6.46 0.35 -8.53
N ARG A 27 5.44 1.21 -8.36
CA ARG A 27 4.07 0.93 -8.83
C ARG A 27 3.83 1.44 -10.25
N ARG A 28 4.16 0.59 -11.22
CA ARG A 28 3.84 0.66 -12.65
C ARG A 28 2.36 1.05 -12.89
N LEU A 29 2.18 2.17 -13.59
CA LEU A 29 1.02 2.66 -14.35
C LEU A 29 -0.31 1.89 -14.26
N ARG A 30 -1.36 2.59 -13.81
CA ARG A 30 -2.72 2.62 -14.41
C ARG A 30 -3.54 3.75 -13.77
N GLU A 31 -4.37 4.42 -14.57
CA GLU A 31 -5.06 5.72 -14.38
C GLU A 31 -5.63 6.06 -12.98
N GLU A 32 -5.92 5.08 -12.13
CA GLU A 32 -6.50 5.29 -10.79
C GLU A 32 -5.55 5.93 -9.75
N TYR A 33 -4.23 5.66 -9.82
CA TYR A 33 -3.30 6.14 -8.78
C TYR A 33 -2.90 7.60 -8.96
N SER A 34 -2.97 8.12 -10.19
CA SER A 34 -2.73 9.53 -10.48
C SER A 34 -3.71 10.42 -9.74
N TRP A 35 -4.97 9.98 -9.57
CA TRP A 35 -6.00 10.75 -8.87
C TRP A 35 -5.68 10.94 -7.38
N LEU A 36 -5.16 9.90 -6.72
CA LEU A 36 -4.75 9.97 -5.31
C LEU A 36 -3.56 10.92 -5.12
N TRP A 37 -2.58 10.87 -6.03
CA TRP A 37 -1.43 11.77 -6.00
C TRP A 37 -1.85 13.22 -6.34
N LEU A 38 -2.79 13.39 -7.26
CA LEU A 38 -3.37 14.70 -7.59
C LEU A 38 -4.15 15.28 -6.41
N LEU A 39 -4.94 14.45 -5.71
CA LEU A 39 -5.69 14.84 -4.52
C LEU A 39 -4.75 15.19 -3.35
N PHE A 40 -3.66 14.45 -3.19
CA PHE A 40 -2.61 14.77 -2.22
C PHE A 40 -1.93 16.11 -2.56
N GLY A 41 -1.52 16.29 -3.83
CA GLY A 41 -0.95 17.55 -4.32
C GLY A 41 -1.90 18.73 -4.16
N ALA A 42 -3.18 18.55 -4.47
CA ALA A 42 -4.23 19.54 -4.27
C ALA A 42 -4.45 19.84 -2.78
N GLY A 43 -4.39 18.83 -1.91
CA GLY A 43 -4.46 19.03 -0.46
C GLY A 43 -3.30 19.87 0.07
N VAL A 44 -2.08 19.57 -0.36
CA VAL A 44 -0.88 20.36 -0.02
C VAL A 44 -0.99 21.77 -0.57
N LEU A 45 -1.43 21.93 -1.82
CA LEU A 45 -1.63 23.24 -2.44
C LEU A 45 -2.69 24.06 -1.69
N CYS A 46 -3.81 23.44 -1.33
CA CYS A 46 -4.87 24.06 -0.53
C CYS A 46 -4.35 24.54 0.83
N VAL A 47 -3.52 23.73 1.50
CA VAL A 47 -2.86 24.14 2.74
C VAL A 47 -1.89 25.30 2.51
N SER A 48 -1.20 25.35 1.38
CA SER A 48 -0.29 26.46 1.03
C SER A 48 -1.03 27.77 0.73
N PHE A 49 -2.30 27.72 0.34
CA PHE A 49 -3.15 28.88 0.14
C PHE A 49 -3.82 29.38 1.45
N LEU A 50 -3.77 28.60 2.54
CA LEU A 50 -4.32 29.03 3.82
C LEU A 50 -3.48 30.17 4.42
N PRO A 51 -4.12 31.23 4.96
CA PRO A 51 -3.40 32.32 5.58
C PRO A 51 -2.64 31.83 6.82
N PHE A 52 -1.41 32.32 6.98
CA PHE A 52 -0.48 31.92 8.05
C PHE A 52 -1.10 32.03 9.46
N SER A 53 -2.03 32.96 9.67
CA SER A 53 -2.78 33.13 10.92
C SER A 53 -3.64 31.91 11.30
N TRP A 54 -4.26 31.26 10.31
CA TRP A 54 -5.08 30.06 10.53
C TRP A 54 -4.21 28.85 10.88
N MET A 55 -3.07 28.73 10.19
CA MET A 55 -2.07 27.69 10.46
C MET A 55 -1.49 27.83 11.88
N LYS A 56 -1.32 29.06 12.36
CA LYS A 56 -0.87 29.36 13.73
C LYS A 56 -1.93 29.01 14.79
N ALA A 57 -3.21 29.17 14.47
CA ALA A 57 -4.31 28.76 15.35
C ALA A 57 -4.40 27.23 15.50
N ILE A 58 -4.26 26.50 14.39
CA ILE A 58 -4.24 25.03 14.39
C ILE A 58 -2.97 24.51 15.10
N ALA A 59 -1.82 25.13 14.87
CA ALA A 59 -0.58 24.77 15.56
C ALA A 59 -0.72 24.90 17.09
N ARG A 60 -1.33 25.99 17.56
CA ARG A 60 -1.65 26.18 18.98
C ARG A 60 -2.62 25.13 19.52
N ALA A 61 -3.64 24.76 18.75
CA ALA A 61 -4.57 23.69 19.14
C ALA A 61 -3.88 22.32 19.24
N LEU A 62 -2.88 22.07 18.40
CA LEU A 62 -2.00 20.90 18.47
C LEU A 62 -0.93 21.00 19.58
N GLY A 63 -0.86 22.11 20.32
CA GLY A 63 0.15 22.34 21.37
C GLY A 63 1.54 22.71 20.84
N SER A 64 1.67 23.12 19.58
CA SER A 64 2.94 23.52 18.97
C SER A 64 3.02 25.03 18.75
N GLU A 65 4.17 25.62 19.10
CA GLU A 65 4.42 27.06 18.89
C GLU A 65 4.80 27.40 17.44
N THR A 66 5.18 26.39 16.64
CA THR A 66 5.60 26.57 15.25
C THR A 66 4.56 26.05 14.27
N PRO A 67 4.21 26.82 13.22
CA PRO A 67 3.25 26.40 12.20
C PRO A 67 3.65 25.12 11.44
N THR A 68 4.93 24.75 11.49
CA THR A 68 5.50 23.56 10.87
C THR A 68 4.84 22.26 11.34
N ALA A 69 4.37 22.20 12.60
CA ALA A 69 3.73 21.00 13.15
C ALA A 69 2.42 20.63 12.43
N VAL A 70 1.70 21.61 11.89
CA VAL A 70 0.47 21.38 11.11
C VAL A 70 0.77 20.65 9.80
N ILE A 71 1.86 21.03 9.13
CA ILE A 71 2.31 20.40 7.89
C ILE A 71 2.73 18.94 8.15
N TYR A 72 3.47 18.71 9.25
CA TYR A 72 3.83 17.35 9.67
C TYR A 72 2.61 16.50 10.00
N PHE A 73 1.64 17.05 10.74
CA PHE A 73 0.41 16.35 11.09
C PHE A 73 -0.42 15.96 9.85
N VAL A 74 -0.60 16.91 8.91
CA VAL A 74 -1.28 16.64 7.63
C VAL A 74 -0.51 15.57 6.83
N GLY A 75 0.82 15.67 6.78
CA GLY A 75 1.66 14.65 6.17
C GLY A 75 1.51 13.28 6.83
N PHE A 76 1.35 13.24 8.16
CA PHE A 76 1.15 12.01 8.93
C PHE A 76 -0.20 11.34 8.64
N ILE A 77 -1.28 12.13 8.63
CA ILE A 77 -2.61 11.65 8.23
C ILE A 77 -2.54 11.08 6.81
N ALA A 78 -1.90 11.81 5.91
CA ALA A 78 -1.83 11.41 4.53
C ALA A 78 -0.95 10.15 4.33
N LEU A 79 0.09 9.96 5.14
CA LEU A 79 0.85 8.71 5.23
C LEU A 79 -0.01 7.53 5.71
N ILE A 80 -0.82 7.73 6.76
CA ILE A 80 -1.74 6.70 7.26
C ILE A 80 -2.75 6.29 6.17
N LEU A 81 -3.31 7.27 5.45
CA LEU A 81 -4.23 7.01 4.34
C LEU A 81 -3.57 6.21 3.22
N ILE A 82 -2.32 6.54 2.89
CA ILE A 82 -1.52 5.76 1.92
C ILE A 82 -1.33 4.33 2.43
N CYS A 83 -0.91 4.14 3.69
CA CYS A 83 -0.74 2.80 4.26
C CYS A 83 -2.02 1.98 4.23
N LEU A 84 -3.16 2.58 4.58
CA LEU A 84 -4.46 1.92 4.55
C LEU A 84 -4.84 1.51 3.12
N GLN A 85 -4.67 2.40 2.15
CA GLN A 85 -4.92 2.11 0.73
C GLN A 85 -4.04 0.96 0.24
N PHE A 86 -2.77 0.95 0.63
CA PHE A 86 -1.84 -0.13 0.31
C PHE A 86 -2.26 -1.45 0.93
N SER A 87 -2.70 -1.44 2.19
CA SER A 87 -3.20 -2.63 2.90
C SER A 87 -4.41 -3.25 2.19
N VAL A 88 -5.42 -2.44 1.83
CA VAL A 88 -6.61 -2.91 1.10
C VAL A 88 -6.25 -3.47 -0.27
N ARG A 89 -5.38 -2.79 -1.01
CA ARG A 89 -4.94 -3.25 -2.34
C ARG A 89 -4.13 -4.54 -2.25
N LEU A 90 -3.25 -4.67 -1.26
CA LEU A 90 -2.48 -5.88 -1.03
C LEU A 90 -3.40 -7.05 -0.66
N SER A 91 -4.38 -6.83 0.21
CA SER A 91 -5.40 -7.83 0.57
C SER A 91 -6.14 -8.36 -0.66
N ARG A 92 -6.62 -7.48 -1.54
CA ARG A 92 -7.31 -7.89 -2.79
C ARG A 92 -6.41 -8.71 -3.73
N ILE A 93 -5.14 -8.33 -3.86
CA ILE A 93 -4.18 -9.06 -4.69
C ILE A 93 -3.93 -10.46 -4.10
N THR A 94 -3.76 -10.55 -2.78
CA THR A 94 -3.59 -11.83 -2.09
C THR A 94 -4.79 -12.76 -2.29
N GLU A 95 -6.02 -12.23 -2.23
CA GLU A 95 -7.23 -13.00 -2.54
C GLU A 95 -7.26 -13.49 -3.99
N GLN A 96 -6.86 -12.66 -4.95
CA GLN A 96 -6.79 -13.06 -6.37
C GLN A 96 -5.77 -14.18 -6.58
N ILE A 97 -4.58 -14.08 -5.97
CA ILE A 97 -3.55 -15.12 -6.06
C ILE A 97 -4.08 -16.44 -5.47
N LYS A 98 -4.76 -16.38 -4.32
CA LYS A 98 -5.37 -17.56 -3.70
C LYS A 98 -6.41 -18.21 -4.61
N ASN A 99 -7.30 -17.43 -5.21
CA ASN A 99 -8.33 -17.92 -6.11
C ASN A 99 -7.72 -18.55 -7.37
N LEU A 100 -6.68 -17.94 -7.95
CA LEU A 100 -5.96 -18.51 -9.09
C LEU A 100 -5.29 -19.84 -8.74
N GLY A 101 -4.67 -19.93 -7.57
CA GLY A 101 -4.07 -21.19 -7.09
C GLY A 101 -5.10 -22.30 -6.92
N GLN A 102 -6.29 -21.99 -6.41
CA GLN A 102 -7.38 -22.96 -6.29
C GLN A 102 -7.92 -23.42 -7.65
N GLN A 103 -8.07 -22.51 -8.60
CA GLN A 103 -8.47 -22.87 -9.96
C GLN A 103 -7.44 -23.78 -10.62
N LEU A 104 -6.15 -23.50 -10.45
CA LEU A 104 -5.07 -24.33 -10.99
C LEU A 104 -5.12 -25.76 -10.43
N ALA A 105 -5.33 -25.90 -9.12
CA ALA A 105 -5.42 -27.20 -8.45
C ALA A 105 -6.63 -28.03 -8.93
N LEU A 106 -7.79 -27.39 -9.16
CA LEU A 106 -8.97 -28.03 -9.73
C LEU A 106 -8.72 -28.51 -11.17
N LEU A 107 -8.14 -27.65 -12.01
CA LEU A 107 -7.77 -27.98 -13.39
C LEU A 107 -6.78 -29.15 -13.46
N GLU A 108 -5.80 -29.20 -12.56
CA GLU A 108 -4.84 -30.30 -12.50
C GLU A 108 -5.49 -31.62 -12.06
N ALA A 109 -6.41 -31.57 -11.10
CA ALA A 109 -7.19 -32.75 -10.68
C ALA A 109 -8.11 -33.29 -11.80
N GLU A 110 -8.78 -32.43 -12.56
CA GLU A 110 -9.59 -32.83 -13.72
C GLU A 110 -8.74 -33.48 -14.81
N ARG A 111 -7.54 -32.92 -15.08
CA ARG A 111 -6.58 -33.50 -16.03
C ARG A 111 -6.17 -34.89 -15.58
N ASP A 112 -5.78 -35.06 -14.32
CA ASP A 112 -5.30 -36.34 -13.80
C ASP A 112 -6.41 -37.40 -13.79
N ALA A 113 -7.65 -37.02 -13.46
CA ALA A 113 -8.81 -37.91 -13.55
C ALA A 113 -9.12 -38.35 -14.99
N SER A 114 -8.97 -37.45 -15.98
CA SER A 114 -9.15 -37.79 -17.40
C SER A 114 -7.95 -38.57 -17.99
N SER A 115 -6.81 -38.60 -17.30
CA SER A 115 -5.60 -39.32 -17.71
C SER A 115 -5.51 -40.72 -17.11
N ALA A 116 -6.40 -41.05 -16.16
CA ALA A 116 -6.49 -42.37 -15.57
C ALA A 116 -6.87 -43.39 -16.66
N PRO A 117 -6.12 -44.50 -16.82
CA PRO A 117 -6.49 -45.56 -17.75
C PRO A 117 -7.91 -46.04 -17.43
N PRO A 118 -8.75 -46.35 -18.44
CA PRO A 118 -10.01 -47.01 -18.17
C PRO A 118 -9.70 -48.32 -17.44
N ASP A 119 -10.27 -48.49 -16.24
CA ASP A 119 -10.11 -49.70 -15.43
C ASP A 119 -10.35 -50.93 -16.31
N GLU A 120 -9.27 -51.63 -16.65
CA GLU A 120 -9.28 -52.88 -17.41
C GLU A 120 -9.53 -54.08 -16.48
N ASP A 121 -10.37 -53.89 -15.45
CA ASP A 121 -10.70 -54.95 -14.48
C ASP A 121 -12.22 -54.95 -14.22
N GLY A 122 -12.96 -55.29 -15.27
CA GLY A 122 -14.29 -55.86 -15.09
C GLY A 122 -14.13 -57.26 -14.52
N PRO A 123 -14.85 -57.65 -13.45
CA PRO A 123 -14.67 -58.95 -12.83
C PRO A 123 -14.90 -60.06 -13.85
N GLU A 124 -13.87 -60.84 -14.15
CA GLU A 124 -14.00 -62.05 -14.96
C GLU A 124 -15.09 -62.95 -14.34
N PRO A 125 -16.17 -63.26 -15.09
CA PRO A 125 -17.14 -64.22 -14.62
C PRO A 125 -16.49 -65.60 -14.69
N GLN A 126 -16.13 -66.12 -13.51
CA GLN A 126 -15.65 -67.47 -13.31
C GLN A 126 -16.70 -68.46 -13.85
N GLY A 127 -16.34 -69.18 -14.91
CA GLY A 127 -17.09 -70.30 -15.50
C GLY A 127 -16.31 -71.60 -15.41
#